data_AF-A0A3P7J4Y2-F1
#
_entry.id   AF-A0A3P7J4Y2-F1
#
_cell.length_a   1.000
_cell.length_b   1.000
_cell.length_c   1.000
_cell.angle_alpha   90.00
_cell.angle_beta   90.00
_cell.angle_gamma   90.00
#
_symmetry.space_group_name_H-M   'P 1'
#
loop_
_entity.id
_entity.type
_entity.pdbx_description
1 polymer ?
#
loop_
_entity_poly.entity_id
_entity_poly.type
_entity_poly.pdbx_seq_one_letter_code
_entity_poly.pdbx_strand_id
1 'polypeptide(L)'
;MNVKALVFLPILVTAMTTKPINKCRICEEIVLLLRLAVSIGINATPEELMEYKCDLYESEKAMQLCVDVVTSFSISGNAIQHSQNLANITEWENEYRICTQDLFYCS
;
A
#
# COMPACT_ATOMS: atom_id res chain seq x y z
N MET A 1 -7.03 -16.87 -19.55
CA MET A 1 -7.63 -16.52 -18.24
C MET A 1 -6.52 -16.58 -17.20
N ASN A 2 -6.06 -15.43 -16.72
CA ASN A 2 -4.86 -15.30 -15.88
C ASN A 2 -5.16 -15.68 -14.43
N VAL A 3 -4.51 -16.74 -13.94
CA VAL A 3 -4.59 -17.22 -12.55
C VAL A 3 -4.10 -16.16 -11.53
N LYS A 4 -3.39 -15.13 -11.98
CA LYS A 4 -2.89 -14.01 -11.15
C LYS A 4 -4.00 -13.18 -10.48
N ALA A 5 -5.21 -13.14 -11.03
CA ALA A 5 -6.30 -12.34 -10.47
C ALA A 5 -6.94 -12.93 -9.20
N LEU A 6 -6.83 -14.25 -8.99
CA LEU A 6 -7.58 -14.94 -7.92
C LEU A 6 -6.97 -14.84 -6.53
N VAL A 7 -5.67 -14.52 -6.41
CA VAL A 7 -4.98 -14.52 -5.10
C VAL A 7 -5.12 -13.18 -4.36
N PHE A 8 -5.46 -12.09 -5.05
CA PHE A 8 -5.58 -10.75 -4.44
C PHE A 8 -6.97 -10.47 -3.85
N LEU A 9 -8.00 -11.26 -4.23
CA LEU A 9 -9.37 -11.04 -3.79
C LEU A 9 -9.59 -11.11 -2.27
N PRO A 10 -8.98 -12.03 -1.50
CA PRO A 10 -9.22 -12.10 -0.05
C PRO A 10 -8.52 -10.98 0.75
N ILE A 11 -7.40 -10.45 0.24
CA ILE A 11 -6.60 -9.43 0.92
C ILE A 11 -7.32 -8.07 0.86
N LEU A 12 -8.01 -7.78 -0.25
CA LEU A 12 -8.75 -6.52 -0.42
C LEU A 12 -9.96 -6.33 0.50
N VAL A 13 -10.63 -7.43 0.91
CA VAL A 13 -11.93 -7.33 1.61
C VAL A 13 -11.77 -6.80 3.05
N THR A 14 -10.57 -6.81 3.61
CA THR A 14 -10.35 -6.48 5.03
C THR A 14 -10.20 -4.97 5.32
N ALA A 15 -10.15 -4.10 4.31
CA ALA A 15 -9.91 -2.67 4.53
C ALA A 15 -11.16 -1.76 4.43
N MET A 16 -12.38 -2.30 4.39
CA MET A 16 -13.59 -1.47 4.51
C MET A 16 -13.96 -1.25 5.99
N THR A 17 -13.14 -0.50 6.71
CA THR A 17 -13.54 0.06 8.02
C THR A 17 -14.04 1.48 7.81
N THR A 18 -15.20 1.79 8.39
CA THR A 18 -15.96 3.06 8.36
C THR A 18 -15.22 4.30 8.90
N LYS A 19 -13.91 4.20 9.10
CA LYS A 19 -13.04 5.28 9.57
C LYS A 19 -12.66 6.20 8.40
N PRO A 20 -12.51 7.51 8.64
CA PRO A 20 -12.09 8.45 7.61
C PRO A 20 -10.75 8.03 7.00
N ILE A 21 -10.72 7.96 5.67
CA ILE A 21 -9.52 7.67 4.88
C ILE A 21 -8.59 8.88 4.97
N ASN A 22 -7.34 8.65 5.37
CA ASN A 22 -6.30 9.65 5.45
C ASN A 22 -5.00 9.13 4.80
N LYS A 23 -4.01 10.01 4.65
CA LYS A 23 -2.73 9.68 4.00
C LYS A 23 -1.98 8.54 4.70
N CYS A 24 -1.98 8.53 6.04
CA CYS A 24 -1.33 7.49 6.84
C CYS A 24 -1.87 6.11 6.48
N ARG A 25 -3.20 5.95 6.55
CA ARG A 25 -3.85 4.66 6.28
C ARG A 25 -3.64 4.19 4.85
N ILE A 26 -3.78 5.08 3.87
CA ILE A 26 -3.51 4.72 2.47
C ILE A 26 -2.07 4.23 2.32
N CYS A 27 -1.12 4.95 2.91
CA CYS A 27 0.29 4.58 2.84
C CYS A 27 0.53 3.19 3.43
N GLU A 28 -0.03 2.90 4.62
CA GLU A 28 0.14 1.58 5.25
C GLU A 28 -0.40 0.45 4.37
N GLU A 29 -1.57 0.68 3.75
CA GLU A 29 -2.17 -0.30 2.85
C GLU A 29 -1.31 -0.52 1.59
N ILE A 30 -0.65 0.51 1.07
CA ILE A 30 0.29 0.38 -0.06
C ILE A 30 1.57 -0.36 0.34
N VAL A 31 2.15 -0.05 1.51
CA VAL A 31 3.31 -0.78 2.06
C VAL A 31 2.99 -2.27 2.19
N LEU A 32 1.81 -2.57 2.75
CA LEU A 32 1.36 -3.94 2.93
C LEU A 32 1.19 -4.67 1.59
N LEU A 33 0.59 -4.02 0.58
CA LEU A 33 0.40 -4.59 -0.75
C LEU A 33 1.74 -4.89 -1.45
N LEU A 34 2.71 -3.97 -1.37
CA LEU A 34 4.05 -4.18 -1.91
C LEU A 34 4.75 -5.35 -1.23
N ARG A 35 4.65 -5.43 0.10
CA ARG A 35 5.25 -6.52 0.87
C ARG A 35 4.62 -7.87 0.53
N LEU A 36 3.29 -7.90 0.43
CA LEU A 36 2.57 -9.11 0.06
C LEU A 36 2.96 -9.57 -1.35
N ALA A 37 3.05 -8.65 -2.31
CA ALA A 37 3.53 -8.96 -3.66
C ALA A 37 4.89 -9.66 -3.63
N VAL A 38 5.87 -9.10 -2.90
CA VAL A 38 7.20 -9.72 -2.75
C VAL A 38 7.12 -11.09 -2.09
N SER A 39 6.30 -11.23 -1.03
CA SER A 39 6.15 -12.51 -0.30
C SER A 39 5.61 -13.66 -1.16
N ILE A 40 4.83 -13.34 -2.19
CA ILE A 40 4.28 -14.33 -3.15
C ILE A 40 5.09 -14.42 -4.45
N GLY A 41 6.29 -13.83 -4.49
CA GLY A 41 7.19 -13.88 -5.64
C GLY A 41 6.78 -12.99 -6.81
N ILE A 42 5.94 -11.98 -6.58
CA ILE A 42 5.54 -10.98 -7.56
C ILE A 42 6.33 -9.69 -7.31
N ASN A 43 7.06 -9.23 -8.33
CA ASN A 43 7.68 -7.91 -8.28
C ASN A 43 6.70 -6.88 -8.85
N ALA A 44 5.84 -6.32 -7.99
CA ALA A 44 4.89 -5.27 -8.36
C ALA A 44 5.48 -3.89 -8.07
N THR A 45 5.24 -2.92 -8.94
CA THR A 45 5.56 -1.52 -8.67
C THR A 45 4.43 -0.84 -7.87
N PRO A 46 4.70 0.28 -7.19
CA PRO A 46 3.64 1.04 -6.51
C PRO A 46 2.55 1.50 -7.47
N GLU A 47 2.87 1.85 -8.73
CA GLU A 47 1.90 2.25 -9.76
C GLU A 47 0.99 1.10 -10.17
N GLU A 48 1.53 -0.11 -10.33
CA GLU A 48 0.71 -1.30 -10.64
C GLU A 48 -0.29 -1.60 -9.52
N LEU A 49 0.09 -1.31 -8.27
CA LEU A 49 -0.78 -1.44 -7.11
C LEU A 49 -1.73 -0.24 -6.96
N MET A 50 -1.38 0.92 -7.51
CA MET A 50 -2.19 2.14 -7.54
C MET A 50 -3.50 1.90 -8.28
N GLU A 51 -3.42 1.39 -9.52
CA GLU A 51 -4.60 1.12 -10.35
C GLU A 51 -5.54 0.15 -9.64
N TYR A 52 -4.97 -0.84 -8.95
CA TYR A 52 -5.78 -1.81 -8.22
C TYR A 52 -6.43 -1.25 -6.95
N LYS A 53 -5.73 -0.38 -6.21
CA LYS A 53 -6.16 0.07 -4.89
C LYS A 53 -6.99 1.34 -4.96
N CYS A 54 -6.58 2.32 -5.74
CA CYS A 54 -7.22 3.63 -5.77
C CYS A 54 -8.60 3.59 -6.45
N ASP A 55 -8.80 2.69 -7.42
CA ASP A 55 -10.08 2.47 -8.12
C ASP A 55 -11.17 1.87 -7.21
N LEU A 56 -10.80 1.35 -6.03
CA LEU A 56 -11.75 0.80 -5.04
C LEU A 56 -12.42 1.88 -4.19
N TYR A 57 -11.94 3.12 -4.25
CA TYR A 57 -12.54 4.21 -3.49
C TYR A 57 -13.74 4.79 -4.24
N GLU A 58 -14.93 4.69 -3.65
CA GLU A 58 -16.17 5.23 -4.25
C GLU A 58 -16.20 6.76 -4.33
N SER A 59 -15.42 7.44 -3.49
CA SER A 59 -15.33 8.89 -3.47
C SER A 59 -14.17 9.38 -4.31
N GLU A 60 -14.45 10.28 -5.27
CA GLU A 60 -13.42 10.96 -6.07
C GLU A 60 -12.34 11.62 -5.19
N LYS A 61 -12.73 12.22 -4.06
CA LYS A 61 -11.79 12.81 -3.10
C LYS A 61 -10.86 11.76 -2.48
N ALA A 62 -11.39 10.58 -2.13
CA ALA A 62 -10.59 9.50 -1.55
C ALA A 62 -9.68 8.84 -2.61
N MET A 63 -10.19 8.69 -3.84
CA MET A 63 -9.42 8.23 -4.99
C MET A 63 -8.24 9.18 -5.27
N GLN A 64 -8.49 10.50 -5.35
CA GLN A 64 -7.43 11.48 -5.56
C GLN A 64 -6.40 11.46 -4.43
N LEU A 65 -6.86 11.36 -3.18
CA LEU A 65 -5.96 11.24 -2.04
C LEU A 65 -5.09 9.98 -2.12
N CYS A 66 -5.64 8.89 -2.65
CA CYS A 66 -4.89 7.67 -2.90
C CYS A 66 -3.82 7.86 -3.97
N VAL A 67 -4.19 8.44 -5.11
CA VAL A 67 -3.26 8.76 -6.21
C VAL A 67 -2.11 9.64 -5.72
N ASP A 68 -2.40 10.67 -4.93
CA ASP A 68 -1.38 11.57 -4.37
C ASP A 68 -0.38 10.83 -3.47
N VAL A 69 -0.88 9.94 -2.62
CA VAL A 69 -0.05 9.13 -1.72
C VAL A 69 0.82 8.16 -2.52
N VAL A 70 0.24 7.44 -3.48
CA VAL A 70 1.00 6.47 -4.29
C VAL A 70 2.04 7.18 -5.15
N THR A 71 1.70 8.31 -5.76
CA THR A 71 2.66 9.12 -6.52
C THR A 71 3.85 9.53 -5.66
N SER A 72 3.60 9.98 -4.43
CA SER A 72 4.68 10.34 -3.49
C SER A 72 5.49 9.12 -3.05
N PHE A 73 4.83 7.99 -2.88
CA PHE A 73 5.44 6.71 -2.55
C PHE A 73 6.39 6.24 -3.65
N SER A 74 5.95 6.29 -4.90
CA SER A 74 6.72 5.93 -6.10
C SER A 74 8.03 6.70 -6.25
N ILE A 75 8.04 7.97 -5.84
CA ILE A 75 9.22 8.84 -5.90
C ILE A 75 10.16 8.56 -4.71
N SER A 76 9.66 7.96 -3.64
CA SER A 76 10.44 7.61 -2.45
C SER A 76 11.09 6.23 -2.59
N GLY A 77 12.31 6.19 -3.14
CA GLY A 77 13.08 4.95 -3.28
C GLY A 77 13.30 4.22 -1.94
N ASN A 78 13.42 4.94 -0.83
CA ASN A 78 13.55 4.36 0.51
C ASN A 78 12.25 3.64 0.93
N ALA A 79 11.09 4.28 0.74
CA ALA A 79 9.80 3.68 1.10
C ALA A 79 9.56 2.37 0.34
N ILE A 80 9.90 2.32 -0.95
CA ILE A 80 9.83 1.10 -1.77
C ILE A 80 10.77 0.03 -1.22
N GLN A 81 12.04 0.37 -1.03
CA GLN A 81 13.05 -0.57 -0.54
C GLN A 81 12.66 -1.15 0.83
N HIS A 82 12.22 -0.31 1.76
CA HIS A 82 11.80 -0.74 3.09
C HIS A 82 10.53 -1.60 3.06
N SER A 83 9.60 -1.32 2.15
CA SER A 83 8.36 -2.11 2.01
C SER A 83 8.63 -3.52 1.50
N GLN A 84 9.60 -3.65 0.60
CA GLN A 84 9.97 -4.92 -0.02
C GLN A 84 10.92 -5.77 0.85
N ASN A 85 11.45 -5.23 1.96
CA ASN A 85 12.35 -5.95 2.84
C ASN A 85 11.61 -6.92 3.79
N LEU A 86 11.69 -8.21 3.48
CA LEU A 86 11.05 -9.29 4.27
C LEU A 86 11.86 -9.74 5.51
N ALA A 87 13.13 -9.34 5.63
CA ALA A 87 14.04 -9.89 6.65
C ALA A 87 13.93 -9.20 8.03
N ASN A 88 13.22 -8.08 8.14
CA ASN A 88 13.28 -7.19 9.31
C ASN A 88 11.91 -6.97 9.99
N ILE A 89 10.98 -7.92 9.84
CA ILE A 89 9.61 -7.82 10.33
C ILE A 89 9.55 -8.22 11.82
N THR A 90 9.97 -7.34 12.72
CA THR A 90 9.71 -7.49 14.17
C THR A 90 8.52 -6.61 14.61
N GLU A 91 7.36 -7.24 14.46
CA GLU A 91 6.10 -7.23 15.24
C GLU A 91 5.28 -5.97 15.61
N TRP A 92 5.75 -4.71 15.62
CA TRP A 92 4.83 -3.61 16.04
C TRP A 92 4.83 -2.29 15.23
N GLU A 93 5.69 -2.09 14.22
CA GLU A 93 5.68 -0.83 13.43
C GLU A 93 6.24 -0.98 12.01
N ASN A 94 5.80 -1.95 11.20
CA ASN A 94 6.47 -2.21 9.91
C ASN A 94 5.86 -1.45 8.71
N GLU A 95 4.59 -1.05 8.77
CA GLU A 95 3.94 -0.18 7.80
C GLU A 95 3.90 1.27 8.30
N TYR A 96 3.39 1.45 9.52
CA TYR A 96 3.26 2.75 10.19
C TYR A 96 4.58 3.53 10.22
N ARG A 97 5.71 2.86 10.52
CA ARG A 97 7.02 3.51 10.60
C ARG A 97 7.56 3.93 9.24
N ILE A 98 7.36 3.14 8.19
CA ILE A 98 7.72 3.54 6.82
C ILE A 98 6.91 4.80 6.46
N CYS A 99 5.61 4.77 6.74
CA CYS A 99 4.71 5.90 6.50
C CYS A 99 4.99 7.12 7.39
N THR A 100 5.63 6.93 8.55
CA THR A 100 6.08 8.00 9.45
C THR A 100 7.44 8.58 9.02
N GLN A 101 8.42 7.72 8.73
CA GLN A 101 9.83 8.11 8.56
C GLN A 101 10.17 8.49 7.11
N ASP A 102 9.60 7.77 6.14
CA ASP A 102 9.95 7.97 4.72
C ASP A 102 8.98 8.93 4.01
N LEU A 103 7.77 9.11 4.56
CA LEU A 103 6.70 9.88 3.92
C LEU A 103 5.99 10.90 4.84
N PHE A 104 6.21 10.85 6.16
CA PHE A 104 5.63 11.79 7.14
C PHE A 104 4.09 11.87 7.11
N TYR A 105 3.42 10.77 6.76
CA TYR A 105 1.96 10.72 6.70
C TYR A 105 1.29 10.26 7.98
N CYS A 106 2.01 9.49 8.79
CA CYS A 106 1.59 9.02 10.10
C CYS A 106 2.26 9.86 11.19
N SER A 107 1.53 10.12 12.27
CA SER A 107 1.93 10.94 13.43
C SER A 107 1.26 10.45 14.70
#